data_AF-A0AAV2ZEQ3-F1
#
_entry.id   AF-A0AAV2ZEQ3-F1
#
_cell.length_a   1.000
_cell.length_b   1.000
_cell.length_c   1.000
_cell.angle_alpha   90.00
_cell.angle_beta   90.00
_cell.angle_gamma   90.00
#
_symmetry.space_group_name_H-M   'P 1'
#
loop_
_entity.id
_entity.type
_entity.pdbx_description
1 polymer ?
#
loop_
_entity_poly.entity_id
_entity_poly.type
_entity_poly.pdbx_seq_one_letter_code
_entity_poly.pdbx_strand_id
1 'polypeptide(L)'
;MISCVVYMLLATCLACATRGLSDMAQPNLMLGLVEEAWDHDIWDCPVLTFMQGNTTVAQATKNDALNLTTLSLGTLQYDTCGRRDGACADALRPNTERVLGLLALSFKQIPDFEVPVFATPTADIRMQYVNQLSGWNFPVVQYSIPGYNWAVVCSVRRSRYHLATEKDSNLVDSTAMCSNRAFDPDWICENEVAKNVATYIIKLERGVTTYLGKTPRGEIYYNPGNIAVLTGSVRGNGSFTTVPSTDEYNDGILQSAAPWDVCPAYLCKGTFNYDTYAGMRWQGQGKAMLTWTPGVLMQFNAITLWAMTMFYGLVQLLYLPRSSVCVIPVLMSKSLVGVGVLALACYGNYNVQVLTTYLSLNKVRSFNAEPYRLSGPLALASVIGIMSGTVIQIFFNPYLAVPSYVLTSVSVINFVIVFILEAYVFIALFFVKVGIVIVGIIRRRTSPPPAAMNGVLRLFGAKSISSLATSGVGGCVHVTPTGVVLVDTGVLVSNNFVRVSDEYAIRTSNLKYAIIFRFMPRRAAWLISTVVGRALALRTNGNTVGNQVEFRELKDMRLTETSRITSHLA
;
A
#
# COMPACT_ATOMS: atom_id res chain seq x y z
N MET A 1 5.50 -30.85 -19.70
CA MET A 1 4.54 -31.22 -18.62
C MET A 1 4.90 -30.62 -17.26
N ILE A 2 6.02 -30.99 -16.63
CA ILE A 2 6.43 -30.44 -15.31
C ILE A 2 6.41 -28.91 -15.29
N SER A 3 7.00 -28.28 -16.30
CA SER A 3 6.99 -26.82 -16.47
C SER A 3 5.58 -26.22 -16.41
N CYS A 4 4.62 -26.85 -17.07
CA CYS A 4 3.23 -26.39 -17.13
C CYS A 4 2.61 -26.40 -15.73
N VAL A 5 2.78 -27.51 -15.00
CA VAL A 5 2.31 -27.65 -13.61
C VAL A 5 2.91 -26.58 -12.71
N VAL A 6 4.21 -26.31 -12.82
CA VAL A 6 4.88 -25.26 -12.04
C VAL A 6 4.26 -23.88 -12.29
N TYR A 7 4.06 -23.47 -13.55
CA TYR A 7 3.44 -22.18 -13.84
C TYR A 7 1.98 -22.09 -13.35
N MET A 8 1.20 -23.17 -13.46
CA MET A 8 -0.16 -23.22 -12.91
C MET A 8 -0.17 -23.10 -11.38
N LEU A 9 0.78 -23.75 -10.69
CA LEU A 9 0.95 -23.63 -9.25
C LEU A 9 1.29 -22.20 -8.84
N LEU A 10 2.28 -21.57 -9.50
CA LEU A 10 2.64 -20.18 -9.23
C LEU A 10 1.47 -19.22 -9.45
N ALA A 11 0.70 -19.41 -10.53
CA ALA A 11 -0.47 -18.60 -10.81
C ALA A 11 -1.57 -18.80 -9.75
N THR A 12 -1.73 -20.01 -9.24
CA THR A 12 -2.68 -20.33 -8.16
C THR A 12 -2.24 -19.69 -6.85
N CYS A 13 -0.96 -19.77 -6.49
CA CYS A 13 -0.40 -19.07 -5.33
C CYS A 13 -0.66 -17.56 -5.40
N LEU A 14 -0.45 -16.94 -6.57
CA LEU A 14 -0.75 -15.53 -6.79
C LEU A 14 -2.23 -15.19 -6.58
N ALA A 15 -3.14 -15.99 -7.15
CA ALA A 15 -4.58 -15.78 -7.03
C ALA A 15 -5.05 -15.93 -5.57
N CYS A 16 -4.58 -16.97 -4.86
CA CYS A 16 -4.89 -17.18 -3.45
C CYS A 16 -4.35 -16.07 -2.56
N ALA A 17 -3.09 -15.66 -2.77
CA ALA A 17 -2.45 -14.59 -1.98
C ALA A 17 -3.15 -13.25 -2.17
N THR A 18 -3.46 -12.88 -3.42
CA THR A 18 -4.18 -11.62 -3.71
C THR A 18 -5.62 -11.63 -3.25
N ARG A 19 -6.29 -12.81 -3.24
CA ARG A 19 -7.61 -12.96 -2.62
C ARG A 19 -7.55 -12.75 -1.11
N GLY A 20 -6.60 -13.38 -0.42
CA GLY A 20 -6.40 -13.22 1.02
C GLY A 20 -6.11 -11.77 1.40
N LEU A 21 -5.24 -11.09 0.64
CA LEU A 21 -5.01 -9.65 0.82
C LEU A 21 -6.29 -8.84 0.59
N SER A 22 -7.09 -9.17 -0.42
CA SER A 22 -8.37 -8.48 -0.65
C SER A 22 -9.38 -8.67 0.48
N ASP A 23 -9.38 -9.83 1.14
CA ASP A 23 -10.23 -10.05 2.31
C ASP A 23 -9.76 -9.23 3.52
N MET A 24 -8.47 -8.92 3.62
CA MET A 24 -7.94 -8.02 4.65
C MET A 24 -8.17 -6.54 4.37
N ALA A 25 -8.36 -6.13 3.11
CA ALA A 25 -8.63 -4.74 2.73
C ALA A 25 -10.01 -4.23 3.17
N GLN A 26 -10.62 -4.90 4.16
CA GLN A 26 -11.86 -4.47 4.80
C GLN A 26 -11.61 -3.26 5.70
N PRO A 27 -12.61 -2.37 5.86
CA PRO A 27 -12.42 -1.10 6.56
C PRO A 27 -12.08 -1.26 8.04
N ASN A 28 -12.40 -2.40 8.68
CA ASN A 28 -12.16 -2.59 10.12
C ASN A 28 -11.73 -4.03 10.42
N LEU A 29 -10.43 -4.30 10.33
CA LEU A 29 -9.88 -5.57 10.79
C LEU A 29 -9.61 -5.47 12.30
N MET A 30 -10.34 -6.24 13.10
CA MET A 30 -10.15 -6.24 14.56
C MET A 30 -8.80 -6.85 14.91
N LEU A 31 -7.93 -6.08 15.57
CA LEU A 31 -6.62 -6.53 16.06
C LEU A 31 -6.71 -7.19 17.44
N GLY A 32 -7.72 -6.83 18.22
CA GLY A 32 -7.97 -7.38 19.55
C GLY A 32 -8.59 -6.35 20.48
N LEU A 33 -8.86 -6.78 21.71
CA LEU A 33 -9.12 -5.87 22.81
C LEU A 33 -7.76 -5.48 23.41
N VAL A 34 -7.51 -4.18 23.50
CA VAL A 34 -6.44 -3.63 24.33
C VAL A 34 -7.09 -3.25 25.65
N GLU A 35 -6.54 -3.75 26.75
CA GLU A 35 -6.96 -3.41 28.10
C GLU A 35 -5.71 -3.11 28.91
N GLU A 36 -5.66 -1.88 29.39
CA GLU A 36 -4.52 -1.24 30.03
C GLU A 36 -5.10 -0.62 31.28
N ALA A 37 -4.79 -1.22 32.42
CA ALA A 37 -5.39 -0.91 33.70
C ALA A 37 -4.33 -0.41 34.68
N TRP A 38 -4.76 0.16 35.80
CA TRP A 38 -3.83 0.63 36.83
C TRP A 38 -3.04 -0.48 37.52
N ASP A 39 -3.52 -1.72 37.44
CA ASP A 39 -2.98 -2.89 38.13
C ASP A 39 -2.29 -3.90 37.20
N HIS A 40 -2.45 -3.77 35.88
CA HIS A 40 -1.79 -4.62 34.88
C HIS A 40 -1.56 -3.90 33.54
N ASP A 41 -0.49 -4.30 32.85
CA ASP A 41 -0.05 -3.83 31.51
C ASP A 41 0.29 -2.34 31.34
N ILE A 42 0.12 -1.49 32.38
CA ILE A 42 0.46 -0.05 32.45
C ILE A 42 1.44 0.47 31.38
N TRP A 43 0.91 1.29 30.48
CA TRP A 43 1.71 2.09 29.54
C TRP A 43 2.17 3.43 30.13
N ASP A 44 3.48 3.70 30.07
CA ASP A 44 4.05 5.02 30.38
C ASP A 44 4.10 5.89 29.11
N CYS A 45 3.36 7.00 29.11
CA CYS A 45 3.37 7.94 27.99
C CYS A 45 4.68 8.75 27.98
N PRO A 46 5.42 8.75 26.84
CA PRO A 46 6.65 9.53 26.74
C PRO A 46 6.32 11.02 26.68
N VAL A 47 6.87 11.79 27.62
CA VAL A 47 6.75 13.25 27.65
C VAL A 47 8.10 13.86 27.26
N LEU A 48 8.16 14.53 26.11
CA LEU A 48 9.39 15.14 25.60
C LEU A 48 9.68 16.47 26.28
N THR A 49 8.66 17.32 26.40
CA THR A 49 8.69 18.60 27.08
C THR A 49 7.34 18.82 27.76
N PHE A 50 7.36 19.04 29.07
CA PHE A 50 6.14 19.20 29.85
C PHE A 50 5.86 20.69 30.09
N MET A 51 4.78 21.21 29.49
CA MET A 51 4.27 22.53 29.78
C MET A 51 3.13 22.41 30.79
N GLN A 52 3.30 23.06 31.94
CA GLN A 52 2.27 23.19 32.97
C GLN A 52 2.05 24.67 33.27
N GLY A 53 0.81 25.06 33.54
CA GLY A 53 0.49 26.41 33.96
C GLY A 53 -0.72 26.49 34.88
N ASN A 54 -0.80 27.63 35.58
CA ASN A 54 -1.87 27.97 36.50
C ASN A 54 -2.15 29.47 36.38
N THR A 55 -3.33 29.83 35.88
CA THR A 55 -3.72 31.22 35.62
C THR A 55 -5.23 31.39 35.79
N THR A 56 -5.77 32.59 35.63
CA THR A 56 -7.22 32.83 35.61
C THR A 56 -7.71 33.08 34.19
N VAL A 57 -8.99 32.75 33.92
CA VAL A 57 -9.63 33.03 32.62
C VAL A 57 -9.55 34.53 32.30
N ALA A 58 -9.73 35.38 33.30
CA ALA A 58 -9.64 36.84 33.15
C ALA A 58 -8.24 37.29 32.71
N GLN A 59 -7.17 36.72 33.27
CA GLN A 59 -5.80 37.06 32.90
C GLN A 59 -5.45 36.54 31.51
N ALA A 60 -5.77 35.27 31.24
CA ALA A 60 -5.50 34.63 29.96
C ALA A 60 -6.21 35.29 28.77
N THR A 61 -7.35 35.95 29.01
CA THR A 61 -8.15 36.58 27.96
C THR A 61 -7.91 38.07 27.79
N LYS A 62 -7.02 38.68 28.61
CA LYS A 62 -6.75 40.12 28.63
C LYS A 62 -5.84 40.61 27.49
N ASN A 63 -5.05 39.72 26.89
CA ASN A 63 -4.08 40.08 25.84
C ASN A 63 -4.76 40.18 24.46
N ASP A 64 -5.03 41.41 24.01
CA ASP A 64 -5.56 41.72 22.68
C ASP A 64 -4.48 41.76 21.57
N ALA A 65 -3.20 41.64 21.93
CA ALA A 65 -2.08 41.66 20.98
C ALA A 65 -1.97 40.38 20.13
N LEU A 66 -2.68 39.30 20.49
CA LEU A 66 -2.63 38.03 19.78
C LEU A 66 -3.65 37.99 18.64
N ASN A 67 -3.20 37.54 17.47
CA ASN A 67 -4.07 37.41 16.30
C ASN A 67 -5.07 36.25 16.52
N LEU A 68 -6.33 36.58 16.79
CA LEU A 68 -7.39 35.60 17.01
C LEU A 68 -7.59 34.64 15.82
N THR A 69 -7.24 35.08 14.60
CA THR A 69 -7.46 34.27 13.38
C THR A 69 -6.57 33.03 13.31
N THR A 70 -5.49 32.94 14.08
CA THR A 70 -4.61 31.76 14.12
C THR A 70 -4.91 30.82 15.29
N LEU A 71 -5.78 31.23 16.22
CA LEU A 71 -6.08 30.46 17.42
C LEU A 71 -7.09 29.35 17.14
N SER A 72 -6.70 28.11 17.41
CA SER A 72 -7.58 26.94 17.32
C SER A 72 -7.22 25.91 18.39
N LEU A 73 -8.08 24.93 18.63
CA LEU A 73 -7.69 23.78 19.45
C LEU A 73 -6.59 22.94 18.76
N GLY A 74 -6.52 23.01 17.42
CA GLY A 74 -5.48 22.35 16.64
C GLY A 74 -4.09 22.80 17.01
N THR A 75 -3.86 24.10 17.28
CA THR A 75 -2.52 24.57 17.69
C THR A 75 -2.05 23.85 18.94
N LEU A 76 -2.91 23.73 19.95
CA LEU A 76 -2.55 23.02 21.20
C LEU A 76 -2.19 21.56 20.95
N GLN A 77 -2.88 20.91 20.01
CA GLN A 77 -2.67 19.51 19.68
C GLN A 77 -1.39 19.26 18.88
N TYR A 78 -0.98 20.20 18.02
CA TYR A 78 0.13 20.02 17.08
C TYR A 78 1.40 20.80 17.43
N ASP A 79 1.36 21.67 18.45
CA ASP A 79 2.55 22.39 18.89
C ASP A 79 3.67 21.42 19.32
N THR A 80 4.88 21.67 18.83
CA THR A 80 6.07 20.83 19.07
C THR A 80 7.17 21.64 19.73
N CYS A 81 7.86 21.04 20.69
CA CYS A 81 9.13 21.55 21.20
C CYS A 81 10.22 20.48 21.13
N GLY A 82 11.49 20.92 21.17
CA GLY A 82 12.62 20.01 21.36
C GLY A 82 12.54 19.28 22.70
N ARG A 83 13.39 18.29 22.92
CA ARG A 83 13.44 17.51 24.18
C ARG A 83 13.90 18.42 25.34
N ARG A 84 13.10 18.53 26.40
CA ARG A 84 13.35 19.40 27.58
C ARG A 84 13.55 20.88 27.23
N ASP A 85 12.89 21.36 26.19
CA ASP A 85 13.01 22.74 25.73
C ASP A 85 12.00 23.65 26.44
N GLY A 86 12.38 24.10 27.65
CA GLY A 86 11.56 25.00 28.46
C GLY A 86 11.33 26.37 27.81
N ALA A 87 12.30 26.88 27.05
CA ALA A 87 12.18 28.17 26.39
C ALA A 87 11.11 28.14 25.27
N CYS A 88 11.07 27.06 24.50
CA CYS A 88 10.00 26.81 23.54
C CYS A 88 8.63 26.70 24.23
N ALA A 89 8.54 25.95 25.34
CA ALA A 89 7.30 25.83 26.10
C ALA A 89 6.80 27.17 26.66
N ASP A 90 7.70 28.01 27.16
CA ASP A 90 7.39 29.35 27.66
C ASP A 90 6.90 30.28 26.54
N ALA A 91 7.47 30.18 25.33
CA ALA A 91 7.04 30.96 24.18
C ALA A 91 5.63 30.60 23.68
N LEU A 92 5.23 29.33 23.82
CA LEU A 92 3.90 28.83 23.42
C LEU A 92 2.81 29.10 24.48
N ARG A 93 3.21 29.38 25.72
CA ARG A 93 2.32 29.52 26.87
C ARG A 93 1.22 30.58 26.67
N PRO A 94 1.50 31.81 26.19
CA PRO A 94 0.46 32.83 26.03
C PRO A 94 -0.65 32.42 25.06
N ASN A 95 -0.30 31.75 23.97
CA ASN A 95 -1.27 31.22 23.00
C ASN A 95 -2.12 30.11 23.62
N THR A 96 -1.47 29.21 24.37
CA THR A 96 -2.15 28.12 25.08
C THR A 96 -3.16 28.64 26.07
N GLU A 97 -2.74 29.55 26.97
CA GLU A 97 -3.62 30.17 27.95
C GLU A 97 -4.79 30.88 27.27
N ARG A 98 -4.55 31.60 26.17
CA ARG A 98 -5.61 32.31 25.43
C ARG A 98 -6.65 31.35 24.85
N VAL A 99 -6.22 30.26 24.21
CA VAL A 99 -7.14 29.24 23.64
C VAL A 99 -7.95 28.58 24.75
N LEU A 100 -7.31 28.20 25.86
CA LEU A 100 -8.00 27.58 27.01
C LEU A 100 -8.92 28.58 27.74
N GLY A 101 -8.58 29.86 27.77
CA GLY A 101 -9.44 30.91 28.30
C GLY A 101 -10.69 31.13 27.45
N LEU A 102 -10.54 31.16 26.12
CA LEU A 102 -11.66 31.21 25.18
C LEU A 102 -12.56 29.98 25.29
N LEU A 103 -11.97 28.79 25.51
CA LEU A 103 -12.71 27.56 25.79
C LEU A 103 -13.55 27.69 27.06
N ALA A 104 -13.03 28.25 28.17
CA ALA A 104 -13.82 28.49 29.37
C ALA A 104 -15.02 29.42 29.12
N LEU A 105 -14.80 30.50 28.36
CA LEU A 105 -15.85 31.46 28.02
C LEU A 105 -16.97 30.87 27.15
N SER A 106 -16.74 29.71 26.53
CA SER A 106 -17.74 29.01 25.74
C SER A 106 -18.79 28.27 26.59
N PHE A 107 -18.57 28.07 27.89
CA PHE A 107 -19.52 27.37 28.76
C PHE A 107 -20.89 28.07 28.83
N LYS A 108 -20.94 29.39 28.59
CA LYS A 108 -22.20 30.14 28.46
C LYS A 108 -23.07 29.72 27.27
N GLN A 109 -22.50 29.02 26.28
CA GLN A 109 -23.23 28.50 25.12
C GLN A 109 -23.95 27.18 25.40
N ILE A 110 -23.65 26.52 26.54
CA ILE A 110 -24.20 25.22 26.88
C ILE A 110 -25.57 25.42 27.54
N PRO A 111 -26.67 24.94 26.92
CA PRO A 111 -27.98 24.96 27.55
C PRO A 111 -28.03 23.98 28.71
N ASP A 112 -28.67 24.37 29.81
CA ASP A 112 -28.85 23.56 31.02
C ASP A 112 -27.53 22.97 31.56
N PHE A 113 -26.48 23.80 31.60
CA PHE A 113 -25.17 23.35 32.07
C PHE A 113 -25.23 22.91 33.53
N GLU A 114 -24.76 21.69 33.83
CA GLU A 114 -24.84 21.09 35.18
C GLU A 114 -24.14 21.92 36.26
N VAL A 115 -23.15 22.73 35.88
CA VAL A 115 -22.42 23.62 36.78
C VAL A 115 -22.53 25.08 36.29
N PRO A 116 -23.73 25.69 36.39
CA PRO A 116 -24.03 26.97 35.73
C PRO A 116 -23.19 28.14 36.22
N VAL A 117 -22.59 28.03 37.42
CA VAL A 117 -21.66 29.03 37.97
C VAL A 117 -20.48 29.27 37.01
N PHE A 118 -19.97 28.23 36.35
CA PHE A 118 -18.88 28.33 35.37
C PHE A 118 -19.29 29.01 34.05
N ALA A 119 -20.59 29.11 33.76
CA ALA A 119 -21.12 29.87 32.63
C ALA A 119 -21.29 31.36 32.94
N THR A 120 -21.11 31.77 34.19
CA THR A 120 -21.32 33.15 34.63
C THR A 120 -20.09 34.02 34.33
N PRO A 121 -20.23 35.19 33.68
CA PRO A 121 -19.09 36.06 33.34
C PRO A 121 -18.31 36.61 34.54
N THR A 122 -18.92 36.63 35.72
CA THR A 122 -18.34 37.21 36.95
C THR A 122 -17.56 36.20 37.79
N ALA A 123 -17.56 34.93 37.42
CA ALA A 123 -16.85 33.90 38.17
C ALA A 123 -15.32 34.05 38.02
N ASP A 124 -14.59 33.99 39.14
CA ASP A 124 -13.12 33.90 39.13
C ASP A 124 -12.71 32.46 38.81
N ILE A 125 -12.76 32.10 37.52
CA ILE A 125 -12.42 30.78 37.05
C ILE A 125 -10.89 30.68 36.96
N ARG A 126 -10.32 29.78 37.75
CA ARG A 126 -8.93 29.35 37.69
C ARG A 126 -8.76 28.22 36.68
N MET A 127 -7.63 28.23 36.00
CA MET A 127 -7.25 27.26 34.98
C MET A 127 -5.92 26.62 35.38
N GLN A 128 -5.94 25.33 35.66
CA GLN A 128 -4.74 24.50 35.74
C GLN A 128 -4.67 23.67 34.46
N TYR A 129 -3.55 23.66 33.75
CA TYR A 129 -3.46 22.94 32.48
C TYR A 129 -2.10 22.32 32.27
N VAL A 130 -2.07 21.27 31.45
CA VAL A 130 -0.82 20.62 31.02
C VAL A 130 -0.85 20.27 29.53
N ASN A 131 0.33 20.24 28.93
CA ASN A 131 0.56 19.84 27.54
C ASN A 131 1.97 19.24 27.39
N GLN A 132 2.10 18.17 26.60
CA GLN A 132 3.32 17.37 26.43
C GLN A 132 4.21 17.74 25.23
N LEU A 133 3.77 18.72 24.40
CA LEU A 133 4.52 19.37 23.32
C LEU A 133 5.36 18.44 22.40
N SER A 134 4.82 17.27 22.09
CA SER A 134 5.42 16.24 21.23
C SER A 134 4.99 16.35 19.75
N GLY A 135 4.10 17.29 19.40
CA GLY A 135 3.50 17.40 18.07
C GLY A 135 2.29 16.51 17.82
N TRP A 136 2.02 15.62 18.78
CA TRP A 136 0.75 14.94 18.91
C TRP A 136 0.35 14.93 20.39
N ASN A 137 -0.14 16.09 20.81
CA ASN A 137 -0.30 16.42 22.21
C ASN A 137 -1.60 15.90 22.80
N PHE A 138 -1.64 15.82 24.12
CA PHE A 138 -2.88 15.74 24.89
C PHE A 138 -3.05 16.95 25.80
N PRO A 139 -3.50 18.09 25.25
CA PRO A 139 -3.80 19.26 26.06
C PRO A 139 -4.99 18.94 26.96
N VAL A 140 -4.81 19.15 28.26
CA VAL A 140 -5.87 19.01 29.26
C VAL A 140 -5.88 20.22 30.17
N VAL A 141 -7.06 20.59 30.65
CA VAL A 141 -7.27 21.74 31.52
C VAL A 141 -8.36 21.46 32.54
N GLN A 142 -8.08 21.76 33.80
CA GLN A 142 -9.03 21.82 34.89
C GLN A 142 -9.43 23.27 35.17
N TYR A 143 -10.72 23.55 35.05
CA TYR A 143 -11.34 24.80 35.46
C TYR A 143 -11.93 24.65 36.85
N SER A 144 -11.54 25.53 37.78
CA SER A 144 -12.04 25.54 39.15
C SER A 144 -12.43 26.94 39.60
N ILE A 145 -13.30 27.04 40.60
CA ILE A 145 -13.66 28.30 41.25
C ILE A 145 -13.26 28.17 42.72
N PRO A 146 -12.52 29.15 43.30
CA PRO A 146 -12.13 29.10 44.70
C PRO A 146 -13.32 28.86 45.63
N GLY A 147 -13.22 27.86 46.50
CA GLY A 147 -14.29 27.48 47.44
C GLY A 147 -15.42 26.64 46.85
N TYR A 148 -15.36 26.27 45.56
CA TYR A 148 -16.33 25.39 44.92
C TYR A 148 -15.81 23.95 44.84
N ASN A 149 -16.64 22.98 45.19
CA ASN A 149 -16.25 21.57 45.28
C ASN A 149 -16.18 20.86 43.93
N TRP A 150 -16.58 21.55 42.85
CA TRP A 150 -16.64 21.00 41.50
C TRP A 150 -15.67 21.73 40.58
N ALA A 151 -15.19 20.99 39.59
CA ALA A 151 -14.38 21.48 38.49
C ALA A 151 -14.97 21.02 37.16
N VAL A 152 -14.67 21.76 36.09
CA VAL A 152 -14.92 21.32 34.71
C VAL A 152 -13.59 20.98 34.10
N VAL A 153 -13.45 19.80 33.53
CA VAL A 153 -12.19 19.39 32.92
C VAL A 153 -12.39 19.05 31.47
N CYS A 154 -11.53 19.63 30.64
CA CYS A 154 -11.56 19.48 29.21
C CYS A 154 -10.28 18.81 28.73
N SER A 155 -10.45 17.90 27.78
CA SER A 155 -9.36 17.28 27.03
C SER A 155 -9.53 17.58 25.55
N VAL A 156 -8.42 17.84 24.86
CA VAL A 156 -8.44 18.23 23.45
C VAL A 156 -7.98 17.07 22.58
N ARG A 157 -8.81 16.70 21.60
CA ARG A 157 -8.53 15.62 20.65
C ARG A 157 -9.05 15.94 19.26
N ARG A 158 -8.41 15.33 18.26
CA ARG A 158 -8.88 15.35 16.87
C ARG A 158 -10.10 14.44 16.76
N SER A 159 -11.16 14.97 16.16
CA SER A 159 -12.41 14.25 15.99
C SER A 159 -13.04 14.59 14.64
N ARG A 160 -13.98 13.75 14.24
CA ARG A 160 -14.89 13.97 13.13
C ARG A 160 -16.27 14.14 13.73
N TYR A 161 -16.99 15.16 13.32
CA TYR A 161 -18.38 15.33 13.70
C TYR A 161 -19.21 15.60 12.46
N HIS A 162 -20.53 15.51 12.61
CA HIS A 162 -21.54 15.87 11.61
C HIS A 162 -22.74 16.46 12.35
N LEU A 163 -23.24 17.60 11.90
CA LEU A 163 -24.40 18.27 12.48
C LEU A 163 -25.53 18.27 11.44
N ALA A 164 -26.74 17.87 11.85
CA ALA A 164 -27.86 17.68 10.94
C ALA A 164 -28.25 18.93 10.12
N THR A 165 -28.01 20.13 10.66
CA THR A 165 -28.33 21.39 9.97
C THR A 165 -27.26 21.88 9.00
N GLU A 166 -26.08 21.26 8.99
CA GLU A 166 -24.95 21.70 8.15
C GLU A 166 -24.78 20.76 6.95
N LYS A 167 -24.93 21.33 5.74
CA LYS A 167 -25.06 20.59 4.46
C LYS A 167 -23.78 19.85 4.02
N ASP A 168 -22.63 20.15 4.62
CA ASP A 168 -21.30 19.58 4.31
C ASP A 168 -20.50 19.21 5.59
N SER A 169 -21.18 18.80 6.66
CA SER A 169 -20.58 18.80 8.01
C SER A 169 -19.68 17.63 8.37
N ASN A 170 -19.18 16.81 7.44
CA ASN A 170 -18.13 15.83 7.77
C ASN A 170 -16.78 16.54 7.96
N LEU A 171 -16.68 17.36 9.00
CA LEU A 171 -15.50 18.13 9.31
C LEU A 171 -14.60 17.33 10.25
N VAL A 172 -13.31 17.28 9.93
CA VAL A 172 -12.28 16.77 10.83
C VAL A 172 -11.56 17.97 11.44
N ASP A 173 -11.61 18.10 12.76
CA ASP A 173 -10.97 19.19 13.50
C ASP A 173 -10.62 18.77 14.93
N SER A 174 -9.90 19.61 15.67
CA SER A 174 -9.66 19.43 17.10
C SER A 174 -10.84 19.95 17.91
N THR A 175 -11.38 19.11 18.77
CA THR A 175 -12.50 19.42 19.66
C THR A 175 -12.10 19.22 21.11
N ALA A 176 -12.68 20.03 21.99
CA ALA A 176 -12.56 19.88 23.44
C ALA A 176 -13.73 19.05 23.95
N MET A 177 -13.42 18.00 24.71
CA MET A 177 -14.35 17.14 25.41
C MET A 177 -14.31 17.49 26.89
N CYS A 178 -15.34 18.18 27.36
CA CYS A 178 -15.43 18.75 28.70
C CYS A 178 -16.44 17.99 29.56
N SER A 179 -16.10 17.69 30.81
CA SER A 179 -17.03 17.06 31.77
C SER A 179 -16.85 17.66 33.17
N ASN A 180 -17.92 17.68 33.95
CA ASN A 180 -17.85 18.06 35.36
C ASN A 180 -17.29 16.92 36.21
N ARG A 181 -16.61 17.28 37.30
CA ARG A 181 -16.14 16.34 38.31
C ARG A 181 -15.83 17.04 39.63
N ALA A 182 -15.55 16.25 40.66
CA ALA A 182 -15.04 16.78 41.91
C ALA A 182 -13.70 17.52 41.68
N PHE A 183 -13.53 18.65 42.34
CA PHE A 183 -12.28 19.41 42.28
C PHE A 183 -11.13 18.61 42.89
N ASP A 184 -10.01 18.51 42.15
CA ASP A 184 -8.77 17.90 42.63
C ASP A 184 -7.69 18.99 42.78
N PRO A 185 -7.25 19.32 44.01
CA PRO A 185 -6.23 20.34 44.23
C PRO A 185 -4.85 19.92 43.71
N ASP A 186 -4.57 18.61 43.64
CA ASP A 186 -3.29 18.05 43.18
C ASP A 186 -3.37 17.61 41.71
N TRP A 187 -4.27 18.22 40.94
CA TRP A 187 -4.54 17.84 39.57
C TRP A 187 -3.32 18.09 38.67
N ILE A 188 -2.89 17.04 37.96
CA ILE A 188 -1.77 17.09 37.01
C ILE A 188 -2.22 16.65 35.60
N CYS A 189 -3.09 15.65 35.46
CA CYS A 189 -3.53 15.14 34.16
C CYS A 189 -4.95 14.56 34.23
N GLU A 190 -5.57 14.26 33.09
CA GLU A 190 -6.97 13.83 33.02
C GLU A 190 -7.23 12.56 33.85
N ASN A 191 -8.15 12.62 34.82
CA ASN A 191 -8.52 11.48 35.65
C ASN A 191 -9.72 10.71 35.06
N GLU A 192 -9.96 9.49 35.55
CA GLU A 192 -11.13 8.69 35.18
C GLU A 192 -12.45 9.38 35.57
N VAL A 193 -13.46 9.25 34.71
CA VAL A 193 -14.80 9.83 34.89
C VAL A 193 -15.85 8.74 34.64
N ALA A 194 -16.92 8.72 35.44
CA ALA A 194 -17.99 7.73 35.30
C ALA A 194 -18.66 7.80 33.90
N LYS A 195 -19.02 6.63 33.36
CA LYS A 195 -19.52 6.47 31.98
C LYS A 195 -20.80 7.26 31.68
N ASN A 196 -21.62 7.56 32.68
CA ASN A 196 -22.88 8.28 32.54
C ASN A 196 -22.74 9.81 32.60
N VAL A 197 -21.56 10.34 32.95
CA VAL A 197 -21.34 11.78 33.06
C VAL A 197 -21.50 12.46 31.69
N ALA A 198 -22.22 13.57 31.64
CA ALA A 198 -22.38 14.33 30.41
C ALA A 198 -21.03 14.92 29.97
N THR A 199 -20.64 14.62 28.74
CA THR A 199 -19.46 15.20 28.09
C THR A 199 -19.91 16.18 27.02
N TYR A 200 -19.51 17.43 27.19
CA TYR A 200 -19.83 18.56 26.33
C TYR A 200 -18.73 18.72 25.27
N ILE A 201 -19.11 18.78 24.00
CA ILE A 201 -18.19 18.87 22.87
C ILE A 201 -18.18 20.30 22.34
N ILE A 202 -16.99 20.88 22.31
CA ILE A 202 -16.78 22.28 21.95
C ILE A 202 -15.69 22.37 20.89
N LYS A 203 -15.97 23.13 19.83
CA LYS A 203 -15.00 23.50 18.79
C LYS A 203 -14.47 24.90 19.08
N LEU A 204 -13.18 25.14 18.82
CA LEU A 204 -12.63 26.49 18.74
C LEU A 204 -11.79 26.60 17.46
N GLU A 205 -12.22 27.46 16.55
CA GLU A 205 -11.54 27.74 15.29
C GLU A 205 -11.48 29.26 15.08
N ARG A 206 -10.29 29.78 14.74
CA ARG A 206 -10.05 31.21 14.47
C ARG A 206 -10.56 32.11 15.62
N GLY A 207 -10.35 31.67 16.86
CA GLY A 207 -10.81 32.36 18.06
C GLY A 207 -12.31 32.29 18.33
N VAL A 208 -13.11 31.62 17.49
CA VAL A 208 -14.55 31.48 17.66
C VAL A 208 -14.87 30.11 18.27
N THR A 209 -15.57 30.11 19.40
CA THR A 209 -16.03 28.88 20.05
C THR A 209 -17.45 28.51 19.61
N THR A 210 -17.67 27.23 19.38
CA THR A 210 -18.97 26.67 19.00
C THR A 210 -19.25 25.41 19.82
N TYR A 211 -20.35 25.40 20.57
CA TYR A 211 -20.88 24.21 21.21
C TYR A 211 -21.53 23.26 20.19
N LEU A 212 -21.03 22.03 20.11
CA LEU A 212 -21.49 21.02 19.15
C LEU A 212 -22.56 20.08 19.72
N GLY A 213 -22.65 19.96 21.05
CA GLY A 213 -23.64 19.12 21.73
C GLY A 213 -23.03 18.35 22.91
N LYS A 214 -23.84 17.51 23.55
CA LYS A 214 -23.43 16.62 24.64
C LYS A 214 -23.77 15.17 24.35
N THR A 215 -22.97 14.29 24.93
CA THR A 215 -23.15 12.83 24.91
C THR A 215 -22.63 12.23 26.24
N PRO A 216 -23.14 11.08 26.72
CA PRO A 216 -22.56 10.39 27.86
C PRO A 216 -21.08 10.06 27.63
N ARG A 217 -20.26 10.17 28.68
CA ARG A 217 -18.81 9.88 28.61
C ARG A 217 -18.54 8.51 28.01
N GLY A 218 -19.34 7.49 28.34
CA GLY A 218 -19.19 6.12 27.85
C GLY A 218 -19.43 5.91 26.35
N GLU A 219 -20.00 6.88 25.63
CA GLU A 219 -20.08 6.80 24.15
C GLU A 219 -18.76 7.18 23.48
N ILE A 220 -17.92 7.95 24.16
CA ILE A 220 -16.61 8.43 23.69
C ILE A 220 -15.48 7.63 24.35
N TYR A 221 -15.59 7.42 25.65
CA TYR A 221 -14.58 6.84 26.52
C TYR A 221 -14.57 5.32 26.36
N TYR A 222 -13.40 4.74 26.11
CA TYR A 222 -13.20 3.30 25.88
C TYR A 222 -13.99 2.69 24.71
N ASN A 223 -14.35 3.50 23.72
CA ASN A 223 -15.14 3.05 22.58
C ASN A 223 -14.57 3.52 21.23
N PRO A 224 -13.36 3.07 20.86
CA PRO A 224 -12.71 3.47 19.61
C PRO A 224 -13.55 3.08 18.39
N GLY A 225 -13.68 4.01 17.43
CA GLY A 225 -14.47 3.83 16.22
C GLY A 225 -16.00 3.86 16.41
N ASN A 226 -16.48 4.07 17.64
CA ASN A 226 -17.91 4.31 17.89
C ASN A 226 -18.35 5.68 17.39
N ILE A 227 -19.61 5.75 16.96
CA ILE A 227 -20.26 6.99 16.57
C ILE A 227 -21.16 7.41 17.72
N ALA A 228 -20.70 8.38 18.52
CA ALA A 228 -21.46 8.97 19.60
C ALA A 228 -22.55 9.91 19.06
N VAL A 229 -23.71 9.95 19.70
CA VAL A 229 -24.82 10.81 19.31
C VAL A 229 -24.75 12.11 20.11
N LEU A 230 -24.59 13.23 19.40
CA LEU A 230 -24.60 14.56 20.00
C LEU A 230 -26.03 15.07 20.11
N THR A 231 -26.38 15.56 21.30
CA THR A 231 -27.70 16.13 21.60
C THR A 231 -27.58 17.52 22.24
N GLY A 232 -28.67 18.28 22.23
CA GLY A 232 -28.77 19.55 22.95
C GLY A 232 -28.01 20.72 22.32
N SER A 233 -27.49 20.59 21.09
CA SER A 233 -26.98 21.73 20.35
C SER A 233 -28.11 22.54 19.72
N VAL A 234 -27.93 23.86 19.67
CA VAL A 234 -28.80 24.78 18.91
C VAL A 234 -28.79 24.49 17.41
N ARG A 235 -27.79 23.75 16.92
CA ARG A 235 -27.65 23.29 15.53
C ARG A 235 -28.25 21.90 15.29
N GLY A 236 -29.10 21.43 16.21
CA GLY A 236 -29.73 20.12 16.15
C GLY A 236 -28.81 18.98 16.58
N ASN A 237 -29.33 17.76 16.46
CA ASN A 237 -28.55 16.57 16.81
C ASN A 237 -27.45 16.32 15.77
N GLY A 238 -26.40 15.65 16.22
CA GLY A 238 -25.26 15.33 15.38
C GLY A 238 -24.65 13.98 15.73
N SER A 239 -23.59 13.65 15.02
CA SER A 239 -22.75 12.50 15.33
C SER A 239 -21.33 12.96 15.62
N PHE A 240 -20.64 12.23 16.48
CA PHE A 240 -19.27 12.47 16.87
C PHE A 240 -18.48 11.17 16.82
N THR A 241 -17.32 11.18 16.17
CA THR A 241 -16.42 10.04 16.08
C THR A 241 -15.01 10.54 16.34
N THR A 242 -14.20 9.72 16.97
CA THR A 242 -12.76 10.01 17.01
C THR A 242 -12.15 9.76 15.64
N VAL A 243 -11.03 10.45 15.38
CA VAL A 243 -10.23 10.23 14.17
C VAL A 243 -8.94 9.56 14.63
N PRO A 244 -8.48 8.51 13.93
CA PRO A 244 -7.17 7.92 14.17
C PRO A 244 -6.12 9.00 14.38
N SER A 245 -5.47 8.93 15.53
CA SER A 245 -4.64 10.00 16.05
C SER A 245 -3.25 10.00 15.39
N THR A 246 -2.91 8.89 14.74
CA THR A 246 -1.65 8.71 14.05
C THR A 246 -1.94 8.25 12.62
N ASP A 247 -1.39 8.94 11.61
CA ASP A 247 -1.19 8.35 10.27
C ASP A 247 -0.07 7.31 10.42
N GLU A 248 -0.43 6.21 11.08
CA GLU A 248 0.46 5.48 11.97
C GLU A 248 1.59 4.74 11.25
N TYR A 249 1.38 4.37 9.98
CA TYR A 249 2.43 3.77 9.15
C TYR A 249 2.38 4.23 7.70
N ASN A 250 3.50 4.82 7.26
CA ASN A 250 3.78 5.20 5.87
C ASN A 250 2.64 6.01 5.22
N ASP A 251 2.42 7.23 5.73
CA ASP A 251 1.48 8.22 5.16
C ASP A 251 0.02 7.73 5.08
N GLY A 252 -0.41 6.95 6.08
CA GLY A 252 -1.80 6.51 6.20
C GLY A 252 -2.18 5.33 5.30
N ILE A 253 -1.22 4.64 4.66
CA ILE A 253 -1.46 3.34 3.99
C ILE A 253 -2.11 2.35 4.94
N LEU A 254 -1.67 2.40 6.19
CA LEU A 254 -2.20 1.61 7.29
C LEU A 254 -2.57 2.55 8.43
N GLN A 255 -3.83 2.50 8.84
CA GLN A 255 -4.35 3.28 9.95
C GLN A 255 -4.79 2.30 11.03
N SER A 256 -4.49 2.59 12.29
CA SER A 256 -5.17 1.91 13.38
C SER A 256 -6.10 2.87 14.10
N ALA A 257 -7.29 2.39 14.45
CA ALA A 257 -8.18 3.03 15.39
C ALA A 257 -8.02 2.33 16.73
N ALA A 258 -7.65 3.07 17.76
CA ALA A 258 -7.22 2.50 19.02
C ALA A 258 -7.73 3.28 20.24
N PRO A 259 -7.67 2.70 21.45
CA PRO A 259 -8.18 3.36 22.65
C PRO A 259 -7.43 4.65 23.03
N TRP A 260 -6.25 4.92 22.46
CA TRP A 260 -5.56 6.20 22.66
C TRP A 260 -6.08 7.33 21.76
N ASP A 261 -6.85 7.02 20.72
CA ASP A 261 -7.49 8.01 19.84
C ASP A 261 -8.69 8.71 20.49
N VAL A 262 -9.18 8.19 21.62
CA VAL A 262 -10.27 8.79 22.41
C VAL A 262 -9.71 9.75 23.48
N CYS A 263 -10.54 10.20 24.42
CA CYS A 263 -10.07 10.81 25.66
C CYS A 263 -9.71 9.69 26.61
N PRO A 264 -8.45 9.33 26.86
CA PRO A 264 -8.17 8.37 27.92
C PRO A 264 -7.98 9.04 29.28
N ALA A 265 -7.93 8.24 30.35
CA ALA A 265 -7.48 8.71 31.66
C ALA A 265 -5.98 8.46 31.81
N TYR A 266 -5.39 9.30 32.65
CA TYR A 266 -4.01 9.27 33.02
C TYR A 266 -3.89 9.32 34.55
N LEU A 267 -2.92 8.60 35.07
CA LEU A 267 -2.49 8.67 36.45
C LEU A 267 -1.13 9.36 36.49
N CYS A 268 -1.12 10.58 37.03
CA CYS A 268 0.10 11.36 37.24
C CYS A 268 0.35 11.68 38.71
N LYS A 269 -0.71 11.70 39.53
CA LYS A 269 -0.61 11.99 40.96
C LYS A 269 0.20 10.90 41.65
N GLY A 270 1.35 11.28 42.21
CA GLY A 270 2.26 10.38 42.91
C GLY A 270 3.12 9.48 42.01
N THR A 271 2.96 9.56 40.68
CA THR A 271 3.71 8.74 39.72
C THR A 271 4.59 9.57 38.78
N PHE A 272 4.16 10.79 38.41
CA PHE A 272 4.89 11.62 37.46
C PHE A 272 6.16 12.22 38.08
N ASN A 273 7.29 12.02 37.42
CA ASN A 273 8.59 12.53 37.83
C ASN A 273 9.03 13.67 36.89
N TYR A 274 9.16 14.88 37.44
CA TYR A 274 9.54 16.09 36.69
C TYR A 274 11.00 16.09 36.22
N ASP A 275 11.89 15.31 36.83
CA ASP A 275 13.30 15.23 36.43
C ASP A 275 13.50 14.29 35.23
N THR A 276 12.68 13.24 35.14
CA THR A 276 12.78 12.22 34.08
C THR A 276 11.74 12.41 32.98
N TYR A 277 10.64 13.13 33.25
CA TYR A 277 9.43 13.21 32.42
C TYR A 277 8.82 11.82 32.13
N ALA A 278 8.85 10.96 33.15
CA ALA A 278 8.24 9.63 33.13
C ALA A 278 7.16 9.51 34.20
N GLY A 279 6.33 8.46 34.12
CA GLY A 279 5.30 8.16 35.11
C GLY A 279 3.94 8.82 34.85
N MET A 280 3.73 9.38 33.66
CA MET A 280 2.40 9.68 33.14
C MET A 280 1.80 8.38 32.62
N ARG A 281 1.10 7.67 33.50
CA ARG A 281 0.55 6.34 33.20
C ARG A 281 -0.79 6.47 32.55
N TRP A 282 -1.04 5.67 31.53
CA TRP A 282 -2.28 5.68 30.77
C TRP A 282 -3.15 4.49 31.12
N GLN A 283 -4.47 4.71 31.17
CA GLN A 283 -5.48 3.66 31.27
C GLN A 283 -6.40 3.70 30.04
N GLY A 284 -6.59 2.52 29.46
CA GLY A 284 -7.22 2.34 28.15
C GLY A 284 -7.89 0.98 28.04
N GLN A 285 -9.19 0.93 27.81
CA GLN A 285 -9.85 -0.27 27.29
C GLN A 285 -10.48 0.03 25.94
N GLY A 286 -10.35 -0.88 24.98
CA GLY A 286 -11.10 -0.76 23.73
C GLY A 286 -10.54 -1.62 22.61
N LYS A 287 -11.28 -1.67 21.51
CA LYS A 287 -10.89 -2.47 20.34
C LYS A 287 -9.85 -1.71 19.54
N ALA A 288 -8.68 -2.33 19.35
CA ALA A 288 -7.78 -1.89 18.30
C ALA A 288 -8.30 -2.43 16.97
N MET A 289 -8.49 -1.56 15.99
CA MET A 289 -8.90 -1.89 14.64
C MET A 289 -7.85 -1.41 13.66
N LEU A 290 -7.60 -2.19 12.62
CA LEU A 290 -6.71 -1.87 11.53
C LEU A 290 -7.53 -1.60 10.29
N THR A 291 -7.31 -0.45 9.67
CA THR A 291 -7.85 -0.10 8.37
C THR A 291 -6.69 -0.09 7.39
N TRP A 292 -6.72 -1.01 6.42
CA TRP A 292 -5.77 -1.04 5.32
C TRP A 292 -6.48 -0.68 4.02
N THR A 293 -6.14 0.47 3.46
CA THR A 293 -6.68 0.92 2.17
C THR A 293 -5.60 0.78 1.10
N PRO A 294 -5.49 -0.38 0.42
CA PRO A 294 -4.51 -0.55 -0.63
C PRO A 294 -4.82 0.39 -1.81
N GLY A 295 -3.81 1.13 -2.28
CA GLY A 295 -3.98 2.05 -3.42
C GLY A 295 -4.34 1.35 -4.75
N VAL A 296 -3.92 0.09 -4.93
CA VAL A 296 -4.27 -0.73 -6.11
C VAL A 296 -4.37 -2.20 -5.70
N LEU A 297 -5.55 -2.80 -5.75
CA LEU A 297 -5.70 -4.24 -5.59
C LEU A 297 -5.38 -4.96 -6.92
N MET A 298 -4.38 -5.84 -6.87
CA MET A 298 -4.01 -6.68 -8.02
C MET A 298 -4.98 -7.83 -8.30
N GLN A 299 -6.06 -8.01 -7.53
CA GLN A 299 -6.89 -9.21 -7.57
C GLN A 299 -7.44 -9.50 -8.99
N PHE A 300 -7.97 -8.50 -9.68
CA PHE A 300 -8.49 -8.68 -11.04
C PHE A 300 -7.40 -9.14 -12.03
N ASN A 301 -6.22 -8.54 -11.94
CA ASN A 301 -5.07 -8.87 -12.78
C ASN A 301 -4.50 -10.26 -12.46
N ALA A 302 -4.48 -10.63 -11.18
CA ALA A 302 -4.07 -11.95 -10.72
C ALA A 302 -5.04 -13.05 -11.19
N ILE A 303 -6.35 -12.82 -11.11
CA ILE A 303 -7.37 -13.75 -11.61
C ILE A 303 -7.29 -13.88 -13.14
N THR A 304 -7.10 -12.76 -13.85
CA THR A 304 -6.93 -12.77 -15.31
C THR A 304 -5.69 -13.58 -15.70
N LEU A 305 -4.56 -13.34 -15.04
CA LEU A 305 -3.33 -14.09 -15.25
C LEU A 305 -3.52 -15.58 -14.94
N TRP A 306 -4.19 -15.91 -13.84
CA TRP A 306 -4.53 -17.28 -13.47
C TRP A 306 -5.38 -17.98 -14.54
N ALA A 307 -6.45 -17.35 -15.01
CA ALA A 307 -7.32 -17.89 -16.05
C ALA A 307 -6.57 -18.14 -17.37
N MET A 308 -5.71 -17.20 -17.79
CA MET A 308 -4.86 -17.37 -18.97
C MET A 308 -3.87 -18.54 -18.79
N THR A 309 -3.24 -18.64 -17.62
CA THR A 309 -2.25 -19.69 -17.32
C THR A 309 -2.90 -21.07 -17.29
N MET A 310 -4.09 -21.19 -16.71
CA MET A 310 -4.89 -22.41 -16.68
C MET A 310 -5.37 -22.82 -18.07
N PHE A 311 -5.86 -21.86 -18.86
CA PHE A 311 -6.27 -22.12 -20.25
C PHE A 311 -5.11 -22.65 -21.09
N TYR A 312 -3.95 -21.98 -21.06
CA TYR A 312 -2.76 -22.44 -21.78
C TYR A 312 -2.22 -23.77 -21.24
N GLY A 313 -2.36 -24.01 -19.94
CA GLY A 313 -2.04 -25.28 -19.33
C GLY A 313 -2.93 -26.41 -19.86
N LEU A 314 -4.24 -26.18 -19.93
CA LEU A 314 -5.21 -27.12 -20.50
C LEU A 314 -4.93 -27.40 -21.98
N VAL A 315 -4.56 -26.37 -22.75
CA VAL A 315 -4.13 -26.55 -24.15
C VAL A 315 -2.87 -27.44 -24.24
N GLN A 316 -1.87 -27.22 -23.37
CA GLN A 316 -0.69 -28.07 -23.30
C GLN A 316 -1.05 -29.52 -22.97
N LEU A 317 -1.94 -29.73 -22.00
CA LEU A 317 -2.32 -31.05 -21.51
C LEU A 317 -3.09 -31.85 -22.56
N LEU A 318 -4.07 -31.23 -23.22
CA LEU A 318 -4.97 -31.91 -24.15
C LEU A 318 -4.36 -32.08 -25.54
N TYR A 319 -3.67 -31.06 -26.07
CA TYR A 319 -3.25 -31.05 -27.47
C TYR A 319 -1.75 -31.27 -27.65
N LEU A 320 -0.93 -31.02 -26.63
CA LEU A 320 0.54 -31.08 -26.72
C LEU A 320 1.20 -31.89 -25.59
N PRO A 321 0.68 -33.09 -25.23
CA PRO A 321 1.18 -33.85 -24.07
C PRO A 321 2.63 -34.33 -24.24
N ARG A 322 3.06 -34.53 -25.48
CA ARG A 322 4.43 -34.97 -25.84
C ARG A 322 5.37 -33.83 -26.21
N SER A 323 4.91 -32.58 -26.16
CA SER A 323 5.76 -31.45 -26.52
C SER A 323 6.80 -31.18 -25.43
N SER A 324 8.04 -30.97 -25.87
CA SER A 324 9.18 -30.55 -25.06
C SER A 324 9.12 -29.06 -24.70
N VAL A 325 8.25 -28.29 -25.37
CA VAL A 325 8.06 -26.85 -25.19
C VAL A 325 6.79 -26.57 -24.37
N CYS A 326 6.93 -25.72 -23.35
CA CYS A 326 5.84 -25.26 -22.51
C CYS A 326 5.17 -24.06 -23.18
N VAL A 327 3.90 -24.23 -23.53
CA VAL A 327 3.11 -23.24 -24.25
C VAL A 327 2.83 -21.98 -23.42
N ILE A 328 2.78 -22.08 -22.09
CA ILE A 328 2.48 -20.96 -21.18
C ILE A 328 3.44 -19.77 -21.39
N PRO A 329 4.77 -19.87 -21.12
CA PRO A 329 5.68 -18.74 -21.29
C PRO A 329 5.77 -18.28 -22.75
N VAL A 330 5.58 -19.19 -23.71
CA VAL A 330 5.61 -18.87 -25.15
C VAL A 330 4.42 -18.01 -25.56
N LEU A 331 3.19 -18.37 -25.20
CA LEU A 331 2.01 -17.59 -25.53
C LEU A 331 1.91 -16.33 -24.68
N MET A 332 2.24 -16.41 -23.39
CA MET A 332 2.30 -15.23 -22.54
C MET A 332 3.32 -14.20 -23.03
N SER A 333 4.44 -14.62 -23.62
CA SER A 333 5.42 -13.68 -24.19
C SER A 333 4.85 -12.86 -25.35
N LYS A 334 3.76 -13.30 -25.98
CA LYS A 334 3.07 -12.59 -27.06
C LYS A 334 2.02 -11.60 -26.54
N SER A 335 1.69 -11.65 -25.25
CA SER A 335 0.70 -10.78 -24.61
C SER A 335 1.37 -9.63 -23.84
N LEU A 336 0.73 -8.46 -23.82
CA LEU A 336 1.13 -7.34 -22.95
C LEU A 336 0.61 -7.51 -21.51
N VAL A 337 -0.34 -8.42 -21.28
CA VAL A 337 -0.95 -8.65 -19.96
C VAL A 337 0.11 -8.98 -18.92
N GLY A 338 1.08 -9.85 -19.24
CA GLY A 338 2.15 -10.21 -18.32
C GLY A 338 3.03 -9.01 -17.90
N VAL A 339 3.37 -8.14 -18.85
CA VAL A 339 4.17 -6.93 -18.57
C VAL A 339 3.37 -5.94 -17.72
N GLY A 340 2.07 -5.77 -18.00
CA GLY A 340 1.18 -4.94 -17.19
C GLY A 340 1.03 -5.45 -15.75
N VAL A 341 0.85 -6.76 -15.57
CA VAL A 341 0.79 -7.40 -14.24
C VAL A 341 2.10 -7.20 -13.48
N LEU A 342 3.26 -7.35 -14.14
CA LEU A 342 4.56 -7.11 -13.51
C LEU A 342 4.73 -5.65 -13.07
N ALA A 343 4.35 -4.69 -13.92
CA ALA A 343 4.45 -3.27 -13.58
C ALA A 343 3.54 -2.91 -12.38
N LEU A 344 2.31 -3.42 -12.37
CA LEU A 344 1.38 -3.22 -11.26
C LEU A 344 1.83 -3.92 -9.97
N ALA A 345 2.48 -5.09 -10.08
CA ALA A 345 3.07 -5.77 -8.93
C ALA A 345 4.19 -4.95 -8.30
N CYS A 346 5.10 -4.42 -9.11
CA CYS A 346 6.18 -3.58 -8.60
C CYS A 346 5.67 -2.25 -8.05
N TYR A 347 4.68 -1.63 -8.69
CA TYR A 347 4.10 -0.36 -8.24
C TYR A 347 3.31 -0.50 -6.93
N GLY A 348 2.48 -1.53 -6.82
CA GLY A 348 1.66 -1.80 -5.63
C GLY A 348 2.43 -2.45 -4.47
N ASN A 349 3.69 -2.86 -4.69
CA ASN A 349 4.47 -3.62 -3.71
C ASN A 349 4.62 -2.87 -2.38
N TYR A 350 4.85 -1.57 -2.44
CA TYR A 350 5.06 -0.76 -1.24
C TYR A 350 3.89 -0.88 -0.25
N ASN A 351 2.65 -0.74 -0.71
CA ASN A 351 1.45 -0.84 0.13
C ASN A 351 1.34 -2.20 0.84
N VAL A 352 1.73 -3.28 0.14
CA VAL A 352 1.70 -4.63 0.68
C VAL A 352 2.85 -4.85 1.66
N GLN A 353 4.04 -4.30 1.38
CA GLN A 353 5.19 -4.33 2.29
C GLN A 353 4.91 -3.61 3.61
N VAL A 354 4.17 -2.48 3.59
CA VAL A 354 3.75 -1.79 4.82
C VAL A 354 2.93 -2.72 5.69
N LEU A 355 1.91 -3.38 5.11
CA LEU A 355 1.06 -4.32 5.82
C LEU A 355 1.85 -5.51 6.38
N THR A 356 2.68 -6.17 5.57
CA THR A 356 3.44 -7.35 6.01
C THR A 356 4.48 -7.01 7.07
N THR A 357 5.08 -5.83 6.99
CA THR A 357 6.01 -5.32 8.02
C THR A 357 5.27 -5.10 9.33
N TYR A 358 4.10 -4.44 9.30
CA TYR A 358 3.28 -4.23 10.47
C TYR A 358 2.89 -5.55 11.15
N LEU A 359 2.40 -6.53 10.39
CA LEU A 359 2.03 -7.85 10.91
C LEU A 359 3.24 -8.67 11.43
N SER A 360 4.46 -8.37 10.96
CA SER A 360 5.67 -9.03 11.44
C SER A 360 6.15 -8.44 12.77
N LEU A 361 6.04 -7.12 12.92
CA LEU A 361 6.43 -6.40 14.14
C LEU A 361 5.39 -6.55 15.25
N ASN A 362 4.10 -6.54 14.89
CA ASN A 362 2.99 -6.60 15.83
C ASN A 362 2.39 -8.01 15.85
N LYS A 363 2.50 -8.69 17.00
CA LYS A 363 1.86 -10.01 17.19
C LYS A 363 0.35 -9.84 17.35
N VAL A 364 -0.37 -9.87 16.23
CA VAL A 364 -1.83 -9.85 16.21
C VAL A 364 -2.36 -11.20 16.70
N ARG A 365 -3.08 -11.21 17.83
CA ARG A 365 -3.62 -12.44 18.45
C ARG A 365 -5.07 -12.75 18.11
N SER A 366 -5.80 -11.76 17.58
CA SER A 366 -7.23 -11.87 17.25
C SER A 366 -7.52 -12.81 16.08
N PHE A 367 -6.59 -12.94 15.13
CA PHE A 367 -6.68 -13.87 14.02
C PHE A 367 -5.29 -14.40 13.67
N ASN A 368 -5.25 -15.49 12.90
CA ASN A 368 -3.99 -16.03 12.40
C ASN A 368 -3.38 -15.09 11.35
N ALA A 369 -2.49 -14.18 11.77
CA ALA A 369 -1.83 -13.20 10.91
C ALA A 369 -0.69 -13.78 10.06
N GLU A 370 -0.21 -14.98 10.38
CA GLU A 370 0.92 -15.63 9.71
C GLU A 370 0.73 -15.83 8.19
N PRO A 371 -0.40 -16.38 7.68
CA PRO A 371 -0.61 -16.52 6.24
C PRO A 371 -0.63 -15.17 5.51
N TYR A 372 -1.11 -14.12 6.16
CA TYR A 372 -1.20 -12.78 5.56
C TYR A 372 0.15 -12.08 5.50
N ARG A 373 1.00 -12.27 6.51
CA ARG A 373 2.40 -11.82 6.48
C ARG A 373 3.16 -12.36 5.26
N LEU A 374 2.87 -13.60 4.87
CA LEU A 374 3.52 -14.25 3.73
C LEU A 374 2.83 -14.00 2.39
N SER A 375 1.59 -13.51 2.39
CA SER A 375 0.79 -13.32 1.16
C SER A 375 1.41 -12.26 0.23
N GLY A 376 1.99 -11.20 0.77
CA GLY A 376 2.72 -10.20 -0.02
C GLY A 376 3.94 -10.76 -0.75
N PRO A 377 4.92 -11.32 0.00
CA PRO A 377 6.07 -12.01 -0.58
C PRO A 377 5.67 -13.10 -1.57
N LEU A 378 4.66 -13.91 -1.25
CA LEU A 378 4.17 -14.99 -2.11
C LEU A 378 3.59 -14.44 -3.42
N ALA A 379 2.81 -13.35 -3.37
CA ALA A 379 2.25 -12.72 -4.56
C ALA A 379 3.36 -12.18 -5.47
N LEU A 380 4.29 -11.38 -4.94
CA LEU A 380 5.36 -10.81 -5.74
C LEU A 380 6.30 -11.88 -6.31
N ALA A 381 6.71 -12.85 -5.50
CA ALA A 381 7.52 -13.98 -5.95
C ALA A 381 6.83 -14.77 -7.07
N SER A 382 5.53 -15.02 -6.95
CA SER A 382 4.75 -15.73 -7.97
C SER A 382 4.70 -14.96 -9.28
N VAL A 383 4.49 -13.64 -9.25
CA VAL A 383 4.54 -12.79 -10.46
C VAL A 383 5.93 -12.86 -11.10
N ILE A 384 6.99 -12.68 -10.33
CA ILE A 384 8.37 -12.71 -10.86
C ILE A 384 8.71 -14.10 -11.40
N GLY A 385 8.30 -15.17 -10.73
CA GLY A 385 8.47 -16.55 -11.21
C GLY A 385 7.80 -16.77 -12.57
N ILE A 386 6.52 -16.42 -12.71
CA ILE A 386 5.79 -16.55 -13.97
C ILE A 386 6.42 -15.69 -15.08
N MET A 387 6.80 -14.46 -14.72
CA MET A 387 7.31 -13.49 -15.68
C MET A 387 8.75 -13.75 -16.09
N SER A 388 9.57 -14.42 -15.28
CA SER A 388 10.96 -14.74 -15.61
C SER A 388 11.07 -15.53 -16.91
N GLY A 389 10.35 -16.65 -17.02
CA GLY A 389 10.31 -17.43 -18.26
C GLY A 389 9.69 -16.67 -19.42
N THR A 390 8.65 -15.87 -19.15
CA THR A 390 7.98 -15.04 -20.15
C THR A 390 8.93 -13.98 -20.73
N VAL A 391 9.69 -13.27 -19.89
CA VAL A 391 10.64 -12.23 -20.27
C VAL A 391 11.82 -12.81 -21.03
N ILE A 392 12.38 -13.94 -20.58
CA ILE A 392 13.40 -14.68 -21.34
C ILE A 392 12.84 -15.00 -22.72
N GLN A 393 11.62 -15.53 -22.80
CA GLN A 393 10.99 -15.85 -24.06
C GLN A 393 10.69 -14.61 -24.91
N ILE A 394 10.42 -13.43 -24.35
CA ILE A 394 10.31 -12.16 -25.09
C ILE A 394 11.64 -11.84 -25.78
N PHE A 395 12.76 -11.91 -25.05
CA PHE A 395 14.09 -11.62 -25.60
C PHE A 395 14.55 -12.64 -26.65
N PHE A 396 14.20 -13.92 -26.51
CA PHE A 396 14.62 -14.98 -27.43
C PHE A 396 13.58 -15.31 -28.52
N ASN A 397 12.33 -14.83 -28.42
CA ASN A 397 11.25 -15.08 -29.39
C ASN A 397 11.56 -14.72 -30.86
N PRO A 398 12.33 -13.67 -31.18
CA PRO A 398 12.61 -13.34 -32.58
C PRO A 398 13.34 -14.47 -33.31
N TYR A 399 13.99 -15.35 -32.56
CA TYR A 399 14.79 -16.44 -33.08
C TYR A 399 14.23 -17.82 -32.72
N LEU A 400 13.83 -18.09 -31.46
CA LEU A 400 13.80 -19.45 -30.90
C LEU A 400 12.79 -19.67 -29.74
N ALA A 401 12.29 -20.91 -29.60
CA ALA A 401 11.64 -21.40 -28.38
C ALA A 401 12.70 -21.97 -27.43
N VAL A 402 12.85 -21.37 -26.24
CA VAL A 402 13.82 -21.83 -25.24
C VAL A 402 13.34 -23.15 -24.62
N PRO A 403 14.22 -24.15 -24.36
CA PRO A 403 13.82 -25.40 -23.74
C PRO A 403 13.11 -25.17 -22.39
N SER A 404 12.00 -25.87 -22.18
CA SER A 404 11.11 -25.65 -21.03
C SER A 404 11.79 -25.83 -19.69
N TYR A 405 12.74 -26.78 -19.60
CA TYR A 405 13.46 -27.04 -18.36
C TYR A 405 14.31 -25.84 -17.93
N VAL A 406 14.92 -25.11 -18.87
CA VAL A 406 15.69 -23.88 -18.58
C VAL A 406 14.76 -22.78 -18.07
N LEU A 407 13.64 -22.56 -18.76
CA LEU A 407 12.65 -21.54 -18.36
C LEU A 407 12.09 -21.84 -16.98
N THR A 408 11.77 -23.09 -16.68
CA THR A 408 11.25 -23.51 -15.38
C THR A 408 12.30 -23.36 -14.28
N SER A 409 13.55 -23.79 -14.49
CA SER A 409 14.60 -23.64 -13.50
C SER A 409 14.82 -22.18 -13.12
N VAL A 410 14.93 -21.27 -14.11
CA VAL A 410 15.09 -19.83 -13.82
C VAL A 410 13.87 -19.26 -13.10
N SER A 411 12.66 -19.67 -13.50
CA SER A 411 11.42 -19.22 -12.86
C SER A 411 11.32 -19.66 -11.40
N VAL A 412 11.68 -20.91 -11.08
CA VAL A 412 11.68 -21.43 -9.70
C VAL A 412 12.78 -20.76 -8.87
N ILE A 413 13.99 -20.60 -9.41
CA ILE A 413 15.09 -19.93 -8.70
C ILE A 413 14.70 -18.48 -8.37
N ASN A 414 14.18 -17.73 -9.34
CA ASN A 414 13.76 -16.36 -9.12
C ASN A 414 12.59 -16.26 -8.13
N PHE A 415 11.63 -17.19 -8.19
CA PHE A 415 10.56 -17.29 -7.20
C PHE A 415 11.13 -17.45 -5.78
N VAL A 416 11.99 -18.45 -5.56
CA VAL A 416 12.56 -18.73 -4.23
C VAL A 416 13.37 -17.54 -3.72
N ILE A 417 14.20 -16.94 -4.56
CA ILE A 417 15.02 -15.78 -4.20
C ILE A 417 14.13 -14.61 -3.78
N VAL A 418 13.17 -14.21 -4.61
CA VAL A 418 12.28 -13.08 -4.31
C VAL A 418 11.46 -13.37 -3.05
N PHE A 419 10.93 -14.58 -2.91
CA PHE A 419 10.15 -14.96 -1.74
C PHE A 419 10.96 -14.80 -0.45
N ILE A 420 12.21 -15.30 -0.45
CA ILE A 420 13.10 -15.17 0.71
C ILE A 420 13.44 -13.70 0.98
N LEU A 421 13.72 -12.89 -0.05
CA LEU A 421 14.09 -11.47 0.11
C LEU A 421 12.96 -10.60 0.65
N GLU A 422 11.74 -10.86 0.18
CA GLU A 422 10.55 -10.11 0.58
C GLU A 422 10.02 -10.59 1.93
N ALA A 423 10.14 -11.89 2.24
CA ALA A 423 9.76 -12.43 3.55
C ALA A 423 10.81 -12.15 4.64
N TYR A 424 12.10 -12.02 4.27
CA TYR A 424 13.24 -11.85 5.16
C TYR A 424 14.21 -10.81 4.54
N VAL A 425 14.13 -9.58 5.04
CA VAL A 425 14.78 -8.35 4.54
C VAL A 425 16.26 -8.52 4.08
N PHE A 426 16.52 -8.15 2.79
CA PHE A 426 17.80 -7.83 2.07
C PHE A 426 18.92 -8.92 2.02
N ILE A 427 19.50 -9.35 0.88
CA ILE A 427 20.32 -8.67 -0.14
C ILE A 427 20.32 -9.52 -1.44
N ALA A 428 20.08 -8.98 -2.66
CA ALA A 428 20.31 -9.78 -3.89
C ALA A 428 20.43 -9.02 -5.23
N LEU A 429 21.22 -7.94 -5.33
CA LEU A 429 21.62 -7.44 -6.66
C LEU A 429 22.70 -8.31 -7.38
N PHE A 430 23.07 -9.47 -6.80
CA PHE A 430 24.15 -10.32 -7.29
C PHE A 430 23.70 -11.38 -8.33
N PHE A 431 22.48 -11.91 -8.24
CA PHE A 431 22.11 -13.15 -8.93
C PHE A 431 21.62 -12.99 -10.38
N VAL A 432 21.08 -11.82 -10.76
CA VAL A 432 20.68 -11.55 -12.15
C VAL A 432 21.90 -11.57 -13.09
N LYS A 433 23.07 -11.16 -12.60
CA LYS A 433 24.34 -11.25 -13.36
C LYS A 433 24.81 -12.70 -13.54
N VAL A 434 24.62 -13.55 -12.52
CA VAL A 434 25.01 -14.97 -12.57
C VAL A 434 24.17 -15.75 -13.59
N GLY A 435 22.85 -15.49 -13.65
CA GLY A 435 21.98 -16.11 -14.64
C GLY A 435 22.38 -15.82 -16.10
N ILE A 436 22.78 -14.58 -16.39
CA ILE A 436 23.24 -14.18 -17.73
C ILE A 436 24.59 -14.84 -18.08
N VAL A 437 25.50 -14.94 -17.11
CA VAL A 437 26.82 -15.56 -17.30
C VAL A 437 26.71 -17.08 -17.53
N ILE A 438 25.84 -17.78 -16.79
CA ILE A 438 25.64 -19.23 -16.95
C ILE A 438 25.06 -19.55 -18.34
N VAL A 439 24.09 -18.76 -18.83
CA VAL A 439 23.56 -18.89 -20.19
C VAL A 439 24.64 -18.60 -21.25
N GLY A 440 25.54 -17.65 -20.99
CA GLY A 440 26.70 -17.36 -21.85
C GLY A 440 27.72 -18.50 -21.92
N ILE A 441 27.96 -19.21 -20.82
CA ILE A 441 28.92 -20.33 -20.74
C ILE A 441 28.38 -21.59 -21.43
N ILE A 442 27.09 -21.89 -21.28
CA ILE A 442 26.45 -23.06 -21.92
C ILE A 442 26.43 -22.91 -23.46
N ARG A 443 26.34 -21.67 -23.97
CA ARG A 443 26.36 -21.37 -25.41
C ARG A 443 27.67 -21.75 -26.12
N ARG A 444 28.80 -21.85 -25.41
CA ARG A 444 30.12 -22.08 -26.03
C ARG A 444 30.47 -23.55 -26.28
N ARG A 445 29.71 -24.53 -25.76
CA ARG A 445 30.23 -25.91 -25.64
C ARG A 445 29.73 -26.98 -26.61
N THR A 446 28.77 -26.75 -27.50
CA THR A 446 28.31 -27.85 -28.38
C THR A 446 27.73 -27.36 -29.71
N SER A 447 28.47 -27.59 -30.80
CA SER A 447 27.96 -27.54 -32.18
C SER A 447 28.27 -28.87 -32.87
N PRO A 448 27.27 -29.71 -33.20
CA PRO A 448 27.46 -30.87 -34.07
C PRO A 448 27.52 -30.49 -35.56
N PRO A 449 28.10 -31.34 -36.43
CA PRO A 449 28.30 -31.05 -37.86
C PRO A 449 26.99 -31.04 -38.68
N PRO A 450 26.96 -30.37 -39.85
CA PRO A 450 25.75 -30.14 -40.63
C PRO A 450 25.22 -31.41 -41.32
N ALA A 451 23.91 -31.64 -41.23
CA ALA A 451 23.19 -32.69 -41.97
C ALA A 451 22.72 -32.19 -43.35
N ALA A 452 22.59 -33.11 -44.31
CA ALA A 452 22.19 -32.85 -45.69
C ALA A 452 20.83 -32.13 -45.82
N MET A 453 20.69 -31.30 -46.86
CA MET A 453 19.54 -30.43 -47.14
C MET A 453 18.22 -31.20 -47.30
N ASN A 454 17.30 -31.06 -46.33
CA ASN A 454 15.89 -31.43 -46.46
C ASN A 454 15.04 -30.26 -47.00
N GLY A 455 13.88 -30.54 -47.63
CA GLY A 455 13.01 -29.53 -48.24
C GLY A 455 12.54 -28.38 -47.32
N VAL A 456 12.42 -28.66 -46.02
CA VAL A 456 12.13 -27.63 -44.98
C VAL A 456 13.28 -26.61 -44.87
N LEU A 457 14.53 -27.03 -45.00
CA LEU A 457 15.70 -26.14 -44.99
C LEU A 457 15.76 -25.27 -46.24
N ARG A 458 15.29 -25.80 -47.37
CA ARG A 458 15.19 -25.08 -48.64
C ARG A 458 14.11 -23.98 -48.59
N LEU A 459 12.97 -24.27 -47.95
CA LEU A 459 11.89 -23.30 -47.74
C LEU A 459 12.31 -22.13 -46.83
N PHE A 460 13.11 -22.39 -45.81
CA PHE A 460 13.59 -21.37 -44.87
C PHE A 460 14.98 -20.80 -45.19
N GLY A 461 15.60 -21.18 -46.32
CA GLY A 461 16.93 -20.71 -46.71
C GLY A 461 18.05 -21.03 -45.69
N ALA A 462 17.87 -22.06 -44.86
CA ALA A 462 18.73 -22.38 -43.74
C ALA A 462 19.72 -23.49 -44.09
N LYS A 463 21.00 -23.35 -43.70
CA LYS A 463 22.05 -24.36 -43.99
C LYS A 463 21.96 -25.60 -43.09
N SER A 464 21.23 -25.54 -41.98
CA SER A 464 21.02 -26.66 -41.05
C SER A 464 19.74 -26.48 -40.24
N ILE A 465 19.11 -27.57 -39.78
CA ILE A 465 17.94 -27.50 -38.87
C ILE A 465 18.38 -26.90 -37.52
N SER A 466 19.65 -27.06 -37.14
CA SER A 466 20.24 -26.38 -35.98
C SER A 466 20.33 -24.86 -36.12
N SER A 467 20.30 -24.32 -37.35
CA SER A 467 20.18 -22.87 -37.59
C SER A 467 18.74 -22.34 -37.52
N LEU A 468 17.74 -23.24 -37.53
CA LEU A 468 16.32 -22.92 -37.30
C LEU A 468 15.87 -23.23 -35.86
N ALA A 469 16.56 -24.16 -35.17
CA ALA A 469 16.29 -24.57 -33.79
C ALA A 469 17.61 -24.80 -33.03
N THR A 470 17.93 -23.93 -32.06
CA THR A 470 19.16 -24.01 -31.23
C THR A 470 19.02 -24.96 -30.04
N SER A 471 18.38 -26.12 -30.21
CA SER A 471 18.59 -27.22 -29.27
C SER A 471 19.20 -28.40 -29.99
N GLY A 472 20.54 -28.41 -30.08
CA GLY A 472 21.29 -29.66 -30.15
C GLY A 472 21.22 -30.47 -28.84
N VAL A 473 20.69 -29.86 -27.78
CA VAL A 473 20.41 -30.53 -26.50
C VAL A 473 18.97 -31.08 -26.51
N GLY A 474 18.82 -32.23 -27.15
CA GLY A 474 17.78 -33.26 -26.94
C GLY A 474 16.37 -32.85 -26.52
N GLY A 475 15.56 -32.26 -27.40
CA GLY A 475 14.12 -32.13 -27.13
C GLY A 475 13.24 -31.71 -28.30
N CYS A 476 13.61 -30.66 -29.03
CA CYS A 476 12.74 -30.08 -30.07
C CYS A 476 12.92 -30.70 -31.47
N VAL A 477 14.03 -31.40 -31.69
CA VAL A 477 14.40 -32.05 -32.95
C VAL A 477 14.96 -33.43 -32.62
N HIS A 478 14.29 -34.49 -33.04
CA HIS A 478 14.73 -35.87 -32.83
C HIS A 478 15.08 -36.50 -34.17
N VAL A 479 16.29 -37.01 -34.32
CA VAL A 479 16.62 -37.87 -35.47
C VAL A 479 16.26 -39.29 -35.08
N THR A 480 15.36 -39.91 -35.83
CA THR A 480 15.01 -41.33 -35.64
C THR A 480 16.19 -42.21 -36.07
N PRO A 481 16.26 -43.48 -35.62
CA PRO A 481 17.30 -44.43 -36.06
C PRO A 481 17.37 -44.63 -37.57
N THR A 482 16.29 -44.33 -38.29
CA THR A 482 16.18 -44.38 -39.77
C THR A 482 16.62 -43.09 -40.47
N GLY A 483 17.13 -42.09 -39.73
CA GLY A 483 17.61 -40.82 -40.28
C GLY A 483 16.53 -39.76 -40.53
N VAL A 484 15.26 -40.03 -40.19
CA VAL A 484 14.16 -39.05 -40.34
C VAL A 484 14.21 -38.06 -39.18
N VAL A 485 14.23 -36.77 -39.52
CA VAL A 485 14.22 -35.67 -38.55
C VAL A 485 12.79 -35.32 -38.16
N LEU A 486 12.41 -35.59 -36.92
CA LEU A 486 11.14 -35.21 -36.31
C LEU A 486 11.30 -33.85 -35.62
N VAL A 487 10.42 -32.90 -35.91
CA VAL A 487 10.37 -31.57 -35.27
C VAL A 487 9.15 -31.52 -34.37
N ASP A 488 9.31 -31.02 -33.14
CA ASP A 488 8.23 -30.90 -32.16
C ASP A 488 7.08 -30.03 -32.70
N THR A 489 5.87 -30.59 -32.70
CA THR A 489 4.63 -29.93 -33.14
C THR A 489 4.37 -28.59 -32.43
N GLY A 490 4.84 -28.41 -31.19
CA GLY A 490 4.73 -27.14 -30.45
C GLY A 490 5.49 -25.97 -31.09
N VAL A 491 6.50 -26.26 -31.93
CA VAL A 491 7.28 -25.24 -32.67
C VAL A 491 6.47 -24.66 -33.85
N LEU A 492 5.58 -25.48 -34.45
CA LEU A 492 4.80 -25.12 -35.64
C LEU A 492 3.57 -24.24 -35.32
N VAL A 493 3.03 -24.32 -34.11
CA VAL A 493 1.89 -23.49 -33.64
C VAL A 493 2.25 -21.99 -33.54
N SER A 494 3.52 -21.61 -33.75
CA SER A 494 4.01 -20.24 -33.54
C SER A 494 4.00 -19.32 -34.79
N ASN A 495 3.65 -19.83 -35.98
CA ASN A 495 3.99 -19.21 -37.27
C ASN A 495 2.83 -18.52 -38.02
N ASN A 496 2.02 -17.69 -37.36
CA ASN A 496 1.16 -16.75 -38.11
C ASN A 496 1.99 -15.54 -38.53
N PHE A 497 1.90 -15.10 -39.78
CA PHE A 497 2.55 -13.89 -40.29
C PHE A 497 1.54 -12.75 -40.43
N VAL A 498 1.96 -11.53 -40.15
CA VAL A 498 1.18 -10.29 -40.35
C VAL A 498 2.02 -9.36 -41.19
N ARG A 499 1.40 -8.74 -42.18
CA ARG A 499 2.06 -7.75 -43.03
C ARG A 499 2.23 -6.47 -42.25
N VAL A 500 3.48 -6.02 -42.13
CA VAL A 500 3.85 -4.82 -41.38
C VAL A 500 4.32 -3.68 -42.26
N SER A 501 4.68 -3.96 -43.52
CA SER A 501 4.92 -2.97 -44.56
C SER A 501 4.55 -3.53 -45.93
N ASP A 502 4.58 -2.69 -46.97
CA ASP A 502 4.24 -3.10 -48.34
C ASP A 502 5.19 -4.18 -48.87
N GLU A 503 6.41 -4.25 -48.34
CA GLU A 503 7.45 -5.18 -48.77
C GLU A 503 7.67 -6.35 -47.81
N TYR A 504 7.15 -6.29 -46.58
CA TYR A 504 7.48 -7.29 -45.55
C TYR A 504 6.28 -7.73 -44.69
N ALA A 505 6.18 -9.05 -44.50
CA ALA A 505 5.38 -9.68 -43.47
C ALA A 505 6.26 -10.32 -42.41
N ILE A 506 5.96 -10.09 -41.13
CA ILE A 506 6.71 -10.66 -40.01
C ILE A 506 5.81 -11.58 -39.19
N ARG A 507 6.40 -12.45 -38.38
CA ARG A 507 5.61 -13.28 -37.45
C ARG A 507 4.78 -12.38 -36.53
N THR A 508 3.55 -12.79 -36.24
CA THR A 508 2.63 -12.19 -35.25
C THR A 508 3.30 -11.97 -33.89
N SER A 509 4.20 -12.87 -33.48
CA SER A 509 5.01 -12.73 -32.26
C SER A 509 5.93 -11.50 -32.27
N ASN A 510 6.32 -11.03 -33.45
CA ASN A 510 7.20 -9.89 -33.66
C ASN A 510 6.42 -8.59 -33.93
N LEU A 511 5.10 -8.66 -34.14
CA LEU A 511 4.23 -7.52 -34.42
C LEU A 511 4.32 -6.45 -33.34
N LYS A 512 4.37 -6.85 -32.07
CA LYS A 512 4.51 -5.92 -30.92
C LYS A 512 5.77 -5.04 -31.03
N TYR A 513 6.88 -5.58 -31.52
CA TYR A 513 8.11 -4.81 -31.70
C TYR A 513 7.98 -3.82 -32.87
N ALA A 514 7.30 -4.20 -33.94
CA ALA A 514 7.00 -3.30 -35.05
C ALA A 514 6.08 -2.15 -34.63
N ILE A 515 5.06 -2.43 -33.80
CA ILE A 515 4.17 -1.41 -33.22
C ILE A 515 4.99 -0.45 -32.34
N ILE A 516 5.77 -0.98 -31.39
CA ILE A 516 6.61 -0.17 -30.50
C ILE A 516 7.60 0.70 -31.31
N PHE A 517 8.25 0.12 -32.31
CA PHE A 517 9.20 0.81 -33.18
C PHE A 517 8.55 2.01 -33.91
N ARG A 518 7.29 1.88 -34.32
CA ARG A 518 6.54 2.91 -35.04
C ARG A 518 6.13 4.10 -34.17
N PHE A 519 5.89 3.87 -32.88
CA PHE A 519 5.49 4.91 -31.94
C PHE A 519 6.68 5.58 -31.23
N MET A 520 7.91 5.17 -31.49
CA MET A 520 9.09 5.74 -30.84
C MET A 520 9.76 6.87 -31.63
N PRO A 521 10.39 7.84 -30.92
CA PRO A 521 11.28 8.81 -31.55
C PRO A 521 12.42 8.11 -32.30
N ARG A 522 12.84 8.65 -33.45
CA ARG A 522 13.80 8.01 -34.38
C ARG A 522 15.04 7.40 -33.72
N ARG A 523 15.62 8.08 -32.71
CA ARG A 523 16.81 7.60 -31.98
C ARG A 523 16.52 6.39 -31.09
N ALA A 524 15.38 6.38 -30.40
CA ALA A 524 14.96 5.26 -29.56
C ALA A 524 14.54 4.05 -30.41
N ALA A 525 13.84 4.29 -31.52
CA ALA A 525 13.49 3.25 -32.49
C ALA A 525 14.73 2.53 -33.03
N TRP A 526 15.78 3.28 -33.39
CA TRP A 526 17.04 2.69 -33.85
C TRP A 526 17.74 1.81 -32.80
N LEU A 527 17.76 2.25 -31.54
CA LEU A 527 18.28 1.44 -30.43
C LEU A 527 17.47 0.16 -30.23
N ILE A 528 16.14 0.26 -30.23
CA ILE A 528 15.26 -0.91 -30.10
C ILE A 528 15.44 -1.89 -31.25
N SER A 529 15.55 -1.41 -32.49
CA SER A 529 15.83 -2.29 -33.64
C SER A 529 17.13 -3.08 -33.46
N THR A 530 18.15 -2.45 -32.88
CA THR A 530 19.44 -3.10 -32.61
C THR A 530 19.34 -4.10 -31.46
N VAL A 531 18.54 -3.80 -30.43
CA VAL A 531 18.31 -4.68 -29.27
C VAL A 531 17.44 -5.89 -29.60
N VAL A 532 16.37 -5.71 -30.39
CA VAL A 532 15.50 -6.79 -30.88
C VAL A 532 16.27 -7.70 -31.86
N GLY A 533 17.20 -7.11 -32.61
CA GLY A 533 18.02 -7.79 -33.61
C GLY A 533 17.25 -8.05 -34.91
N ARG A 534 17.70 -9.06 -35.67
CA ARG A 534 17.11 -9.45 -36.95
C ARG A 534 15.90 -10.35 -36.73
N ALA A 535 14.71 -9.88 -37.11
CA ALA A 535 13.50 -10.67 -37.13
C ALA A 535 13.33 -11.37 -38.50
N LEU A 536 12.71 -12.55 -38.47
CA LEU A 536 12.29 -13.25 -39.69
C LEU A 536 11.20 -12.45 -40.41
N ALA A 537 11.49 -12.06 -41.66
CA ALA A 537 10.57 -11.36 -42.55
C ALA A 537 10.39 -12.14 -43.85
N LEU A 538 9.14 -12.29 -44.27
CA LEU A 538 8.75 -12.75 -45.59
C LEU A 538 8.62 -11.53 -46.49
N ARG A 539 9.32 -11.54 -47.63
CA ARG A 539 9.16 -10.47 -48.61
C ARG A 539 7.80 -10.61 -49.29
N THR A 540 7.00 -9.55 -49.32
CA THR A 540 5.71 -9.52 -50.02
C THR A 540 5.85 -8.72 -51.30
N ASN A 541 5.35 -9.26 -52.42
CA ASN A 541 5.27 -8.55 -53.69
C ASN A 541 3.80 -8.20 -53.94
N GLY A 542 3.39 -6.98 -53.53
CA GLY A 542 1.99 -6.56 -53.65
C GLY A 542 1.08 -7.45 -52.80
N ASN A 543 0.09 -8.11 -53.38
CA ASN A 543 -0.85 -9.00 -52.66
C ASN A 543 -0.36 -10.46 -52.56
N THR A 544 0.85 -10.76 -53.04
CA THR A 544 1.39 -12.12 -53.06
C THR A 544 2.51 -12.28 -52.04
N VAL A 545 2.49 -13.40 -51.31
CA VAL A 545 3.59 -13.78 -50.40
C VAL A 545 4.75 -14.26 -51.27
N GLY A 546 5.90 -13.60 -51.19
CA GLY A 546 7.08 -13.97 -51.94
C GLY A 546 7.77 -15.20 -51.35
N ASN A 547 8.49 -15.94 -52.19
CA ASN A 547 9.19 -17.17 -51.80
C ASN A 547 10.52 -16.92 -51.05
N GLN A 548 10.84 -15.66 -50.71
CA GLN A 548 12.09 -15.28 -50.06
C GLN A 548 11.85 -14.94 -48.58
N VAL A 549 12.49 -15.73 -47.72
CA VAL A 549 12.55 -15.53 -46.28
C VAL A 549 13.89 -14.88 -45.95
N GLU A 550 13.87 -13.70 -45.33
CA GLU A 550 15.07 -12.95 -44.93
C GLU A 550 15.04 -12.63 -43.43
N PHE A 551 16.22 -12.53 -42.81
CA PHE A 551 16.37 -12.00 -41.45
C PHE A 551 16.77 -10.52 -41.54
N ARG A 552 15.87 -9.62 -41.17
CA ARG A 552 16.03 -8.15 -41.28
C ARG A 552 15.88 -7.49 -39.92
N GLU A 553 16.58 -6.38 -39.69
CA GLU A 553 16.31 -5.55 -38.52
C GLU A 553 15.03 -4.71 -38.75
N LEU A 554 14.35 -4.30 -37.68
CA LEU A 554 13.10 -3.53 -37.78
C LEU A 554 13.28 -2.22 -38.55
N LYS A 555 14.45 -1.57 -38.40
CA LYS A 555 14.80 -0.35 -39.12
C LYS A 555 14.93 -0.53 -40.63
N ASP A 556 15.21 -1.75 -41.09
CA ASP A 556 15.41 -2.07 -42.51
C ASP A 556 14.09 -2.48 -43.20
N MET A 557 12.99 -2.64 -42.45
CA MET A 557 11.68 -3.10 -42.95
C MET A 557 10.75 -1.96 -43.38
N ARG A 558 11.23 -0.71 -43.40
CA ARG A 558 10.45 0.50 -43.79
C ARG A 558 9.14 0.70 -43.01
N LEU A 559 9.13 0.32 -41.73
CA LEU A 559 7.92 0.33 -40.88
C LEU A 559 7.30 1.72 -40.65
N THR A 560 8.04 2.80 -40.90
CA THR A 560 7.59 4.19 -40.73
C THR A 560 6.99 4.81 -41.99
N GLU A 561 7.19 4.19 -43.16
CA GLU A 561 6.78 4.75 -44.46
C GLU A 561 5.37 4.30 -44.88
N THR A 562 4.85 3.23 -44.27
CA THR A 562 3.60 2.59 -44.67
C THR A 562 2.46 2.83 -43.68
N SER A 563 1.29 3.30 -44.13
CA SER A 563 0.16 3.63 -43.24
C SER A 563 -0.72 2.46 -42.82
N ARG A 564 -0.63 1.27 -43.47
CA ARG A 564 -1.58 0.15 -43.28
C ARG A 564 -0.90 -1.13 -42.78
N ILE A 565 -1.51 -1.78 -41.78
CA ILE A 565 -1.18 -3.14 -41.32
C ILE A 565 -2.31 -4.05 -41.81
N THR A 566 -2.00 -5.08 -42.59
CA THR A 566 -2.99 -6.06 -43.09
C THR A 566 -2.61 -7.47 -42.65
N SER A 567 -3.57 -8.27 -42.18
CA SER A 567 -3.33 -9.66 -41.78
C SER A 567 -3.55 -10.58 -42.98
N HIS A 568 -2.58 -11.45 -43.27
CA HIS A 568 -2.74 -12.56 -44.20
C HIS A 568 -2.65 -13.86 -43.40
N LEU A 569 -3.71 -14.68 -43.40
CA LEU A 569 -3.65 -16.04 -42.91
C LEU A 569 -2.92 -16.88 -43.97
N ALA A 570 -1.85 -17.58 -43.57
CA ALA A 570 -1.16 -18.57 -44.37
C ALA A 570 -1.38 -19.95 -43.75
#